data_AF-A0A1V5BSK6-F1
#
_entry.id   AF-A0A1V5BSK6-F1
#
_cell.length_a   1.000
_cell.length_b   1.000
_cell.length_c   1.000
_cell.angle_alpha   90.00
_cell.angle_beta   90.00
_cell.angle_gamma   90.00
#
_symmetry.space_group_name_H-M   'P 1'
#
loop_
_entity.id
_entity.type
_entity.pdbx_description
1 polymer ?
#
loop_
_entity_poly.entity_id
_entity_poly.type
_entity_poly.pdbx_seq_one_letter_code
_entity_poly.pdbx_strand_id
1 'polypeptide(L)'
;MGRDQYIIDGKEYDECGFCRAACPSRDAFKEPDSGLPLKCDMCEDDPPREKPMCVEWCLNNVLTYEEREEEVEESVEMENVEAGLQSMIDKYGMETVMGTVARMADKG
;
A
#
# COMPACT_ATOMS: atom_id res chain seq x y z
N MET A 1 9.96 -7.07 -13.85
CA MET A 1 8.82 -6.64 -14.71
C MET A 1 7.77 -6.12 -13.76
N GLY A 2 7.23 -4.90 -13.96
CA GLY A 2 6.29 -4.28 -13.01
C GLY A 2 5.20 -3.44 -13.68
N ARG A 3 5.11 -3.53 -15.00
CA ARG A 3 4.08 -2.91 -15.83
C ARG A 3 3.50 -4.02 -16.68
N ASP A 4 2.45 -4.63 -16.16
CA ASP A 4 1.85 -5.82 -16.75
C ASP A 4 0.61 -5.43 -17.54
N GLN A 5 0.36 -6.15 -18.62
CA GLN A 5 -0.86 -6.07 -19.41
C GLN A 5 -1.52 -7.44 -19.40
N TYR A 6 -2.84 -7.47 -19.21
CA TYR A 6 -3.59 -8.70 -18.99
C TYR A 6 -4.64 -8.92 -20.07
N ILE A 7 -4.80 -10.18 -20.48
CA ILE A 7 -5.97 -10.66 -21.21
C ILE A 7 -6.68 -11.65 -20.30
N ILE A 8 -7.89 -11.32 -19.86
CA ILE A 8 -8.68 -12.17 -18.95
C ILE A 8 -10.03 -12.40 -19.59
N ASP A 9 -10.42 -13.67 -19.73
CA ASP A 9 -11.66 -14.09 -20.38
C ASP A 9 -11.87 -13.46 -21.77
N GLY A 10 -10.79 -13.35 -22.54
CA GLY A 10 -10.77 -12.78 -23.88
C GLY A 10 -10.89 -11.25 -23.94
N LYS A 11 -10.92 -10.55 -22.79
CA LYS A 11 -10.87 -9.09 -22.72
C LYS A 11 -9.45 -8.62 -22.49
N GLU A 12 -8.98 -7.73 -23.35
CA GLU A 12 -7.71 -7.03 -23.19
C GLU A 12 -7.89 -5.84 -22.25
N TYR A 13 -7.08 -5.78 -21.20
CA TYR A 13 -7.05 -4.67 -20.25
C TYR A 13 -5.84 -3.79 -20.49
N ASP A 14 -5.94 -2.54 -20.05
CA ASP A 14 -4.84 -1.59 -20.15
C ASP A 14 -3.62 -2.03 -19.33
N GLU A 15 -2.43 -1.61 -19.77
CA GLU A 15 -1.21 -1.76 -18.99
C GLU A 15 -1.42 -1.13 -17.60
N CYS A 16 -1.07 -1.87 -16.55
CA CYS A 16 -1.28 -1.47 -15.15
C CYS A 16 -2.76 -1.24 -14.75
N GLY A 17 -3.74 -1.72 -15.52
CA GLY A 17 -5.18 -1.43 -15.32
C GLY A 17 -5.75 -1.82 -13.95
N PHE A 18 -5.14 -2.78 -13.26
CA PHE A 18 -5.54 -3.22 -11.91
C PHE A 18 -4.63 -2.69 -10.79
N CYS A 19 -3.57 -1.95 -11.13
CA CYS A 19 -2.64 -1.44 -10.14
C CYS A 19 -3.23 -0.25 -9.39
N ARG A 20 -3.23 -0.28 -8.05
CA ARG A 20 -3.76 0.80 -7.19
C ARG A 20 -2.70 1.80 -6.70
N ALA A 21 -1.46 1.70 -7.19
CA ALA A 21 -0.39 2.60 -6.78
C ALA A 21 -0.56 4.02 -7.34
N ALA A 22 -0.24 5.03 -6.54
CA ALA A 22 -0.02 6.41 -7.00
C ALA A 22 1.38 6.52 -7.65
N CYS A 23 1.57 5.82 -8.77
CA CYS A 23 2.86 5.66 -9.44
C CYS A 23 3.16 6.85 -10.37
N PRO A 24 4.43 7.31 -10.49
CA PRO A 24 4.81 8.38 -11.42
C PRO A 24 4.57 8.05 -12.90
N SER A 25 4.27 6.79 -13.25
CA SER A 25 4.03 6.37 -14.64
C SER A 25 2.70 6.82 -15.24
N ARG A 26 1.72 7.22 -14.43
CA ARG A 26 0.35 7.59 -14.88
C ARG A 26 -0.33 8.52 -13.88
N ASP A 27 -1.45 9.13 -14.25
CA ASP A 27 -2.07 10.19 -13.45
C ASP A 27 -3.11 9.75 -12.41
N ALA A 28 -3.69 8.56 -12.55
CA ALA A 28 -4.66 8.07 -11.57
C ALA A 28 -4.08 8.00 -10.14
N PHE A 29 -4.93 8.35 -9.16
CA PHE A 29 -4.59 8.45 -7.73
C PHE A 29 -3.54 9.51 -7.39
N LYS A 30 -3.46 10.59 -8.16
CA LYS A 30 -2.68 11.79 -7.82
C LYS A 30 -3.54 13.03 -7.98
N GLU A 31 -3.24 14.04 -7.18
CA GLU A 31 -3.77 15.39 -7.38
C GLU A 31 -3.29 15.94 -8.74
N PRO A 32 -4.18 16.47 -9.59
CA PRO A 32 -3.82 16.88 -10.95
C PRO A 32 -2.85 18.06 -10.97
N ASP A 33 -2.93 18.94 -9.97
CA ASP A 33 -2.12 20.17 -9.93
C ASP A 33 -0.76 19.95 -9.24
N SER A 34 -0.76 19.26 -8.09
CA SER A 34 0.43 19.09 -7.26
C SER A 34 1.16 17.77 -7.49
N GLY A 35 0.51 16.77 -8.08
CA GLY A 35 1.02 15.41 -8.21
C GLY A 35 1.09 14.61 -6.91
N LEU A 36 0.52 15.13 -5.81
CA LEU A 36 0.52 14.44 -4.52
C LEU A 36 -0.33 13.16 -4.56
N PRO A 37 0.10 12.07 -3.90
CA PRO A 37 -0.60 10.80 -3.94
C PRO A 37 -1.93 10.86 -3.17
N LEU A 38 -2.99 10.35 -3.79
CA LEU A 38 -4.30 10.16 -3.19
C LEU A 38 -4.44 8.73 -2.69
N LYS A 39 -5.09 8.56 -1.53
CA LYS A 39 -5.37 7.25 -0.93
C LYS A 39 -6.79 7.25 -0.37
N CYS A 40 -7.52 6.17 -0.62
CA CYS A 40 -8.81 5.93 0.03
C CYS A 40 -8.56 5.52 1.49
N ASP A 41 -9.23 6.20 2.39
CA ASP A 41 -9.24 6.00 3.84
C ASP A 41 -10.63 5.52 4.33
N MET A 42 -11.47 5.01 3.43
CA MET A 42 -12.84 4.60 3.74
C MET A 42 -13.75 5.70 4.34
N CYS A 43 -13.46 6.99 4.10
CA CYS A 43 -14.27 8.11 4.62
C CYS A 43 -14.38 8.07 6.16
N GLU A 44 -13.24 7.99 6.84
CA GLU A 44 -13.08 8.05 8.32
C GLU A 44 -13.50 9.42 8.91
N ASP A 45 -14.76 9.83 8.72
CA ASP A 45 -15.33 11.07 9.24
C ASP A 45 -15.41 11.07 10.79
N ASP A 46 -15.47 12.25 11.39
CA ASP A 46 -15.80 12.45 12.80
C ASP A 46 -17.05 13.36 12.93
N PRO A 47 -18.22 12.84 13.37
CA PRO A 47 -18.46 11.47 13.81
C PRO A 47 -18.43 10.45 12.65
N PRO A 48 -18.16 9.15 12.94
CA PRO A 48 -18.07 8.12 11.90
C PRO A 48 -19.36 7.99 11.09
N ARG A 49 -19.21 7.82 9.77
CA ARG A 49 -20.32 7.43 8.89
C ARG A 49 -20.63 5.95 9.07
N GLU A 50 -21.88 5.58 8.79
CA GLU A 50 -22.27 4.16 8.72
C GLU A 50 -21.61 3.43 7.52
N LYS A 51 -21.38 4.15 6.41
CA LYS A 51 -20.72 3.60 5.21
C LYS A 51 -20.01 4.69 4.40
N PRO A 52 -19.02 4.34 3.57
CA PRO A 52 -18.33 5.29 2.70
C PRO A 52 -19.28 5.94 1.68
N MET A 53 -19.01 7.20 1.32
CA MET A 53 -19.88 7.96 0.41
C MET A 53 -20.03 7.30 -0.98
N CYS A 54 -18.96 6.67 -1.49
CA CYS A 54 -19.01 5.97 -2.78
C CYS A 54 -19.98 4.77 -2.76
N VAL A 55 -20.14 4.12 -1.60
CA VAL A 55 -21.12 3.04 -1.39
C VAL A 55 -22.51 3.63 -1.22
N GLU A 56 -22.65 4.70 -0.42
CA GLU A 56 -23.93 5.39 -0.19
C GLU A 56 -24.60 5.85 -1.49
N TRP A 57 -23.81 6.36 -2.44
CA TRP A 57 -24.30 6.86 -3.72
C TRP A 57 -24.42 5.79 -4.82
N CYS A 58 -24.05 4.54 -4.53
CA CYS A 58 -24.08 3.45 -5.50
C CYS A 58 -25.50 2.86 -5.66
N LEU A 59 -26.36 3.50 -6.46
CA LEU A 59 -27.76 3.09 -6.63
C LEU A 59 -27.97 1.64 -7.11
N ASN A 60 -27.00 1.11 -7.86
CA ASN A 60 -27.05 -0.26 -8.41
C ASN A 60 -26.45 -1.32 -7.47
N ASN A 61 -25.99 -0.92 -6.26
CA ASN A 61 -25.37 -1.82 -5.29
C ASN A 61 -24.18 -2.63 -5.85
N VAL A 62 -23.37 -2.02 -6.73
CA VAL A 62 -22.14 -2.65 -7.24
C VAL A 62 -20.94 -2.44 -6.31
N LEU A 63 -21.08 -1.53 -5.33
CA LEU A 63 -20.14 -1.31 -4.23
C LEU A 63 -20.86 -1.64 -2.91
N THR A 64 -20.18 -2.35 -2.02
CA THR A 64 -20.66 -2.72 -0.68
C THR A 64 -19.58 -2.47 0.37
N TYR A 65 -19.98 -2.40 1.64
CA TYR A 65 -19.08 -2.20 2.79
C TYR A 65 -19.45 -3.19 3.89
N GLU A 66 -18.45 -3.90 4.42
CA GLU A 66 -18.60 -4.89 5.49
C GLU A 66 -17.37 -4.82 6.40
N GLU A 67 -17.58 -4.83 7.72
CA GLU A 67 -16.53 -4.92 8.72
C GLU A 67 -16.49 -6.34 9.31
N ARG A 68 -15.29 -6.82 9.63
CA ARG A 68 -15.08 -8.12 10.28
C ARG A 68 -13.95 -8.01 11.31
N GLU A 69 -14.09 -8.75 12.40
CA GLU A 69 -13.02 -8.94 13.36
C GLU A 69 -12.09 -10.05 12.86
N GLU A 70 -10.79 -9.78 12.86
CA GLU A 70 -9.75 -10.77 12.56
C GLU A 70 -8.86 -10.94 13.78
N GLU A 71 -8.60 -12.20 14.18
CA GLU A 71 -7.55 -12.49 15.16
C GLU A 71 -6.20 -12.17 14.51
N VAL A 72 -5.62 -11.03 14.90
CA VAL A 72 -4.26 -10.66 14.48
C VAL A 72 -3.30 -11.18 15.54
N GLU A 73 -2.31 -11.98 15.15
CA GLU A 73 -1.20 -12.31 16.04
C GLU A 73 -0.49 -11.01 16.43
N GLU A 74 -0.63 -10.61 17.69
CA GLU A 74 0.08 -9.46 18.25
C GLU A 74 1.55 -9.86 18.48
N SER A 75 2.29 -10.05 17.39
CA SER A 75 3.72 -10.27 17.43
C SER A 75 4.40 -9.17 16.62
N VAL A 76 4.93 -8.17 17.34
CA VAL A 76 6.13 -7.49 16.84
C VAL A 76 7.21 -8.56 16.87
N GLU A 77 7.28 -9.37 15.82
CA GLU A 77 8.24 -10.45 15.74
C GLU A 77 9.62 -9.81 15.64
N MET A 78 10.26 -9.61 16.79
CA MET A 78 11.68 -9.32 16.85
C MET A 78 12.46 -10.34 15.99
N GLU A 79 11.95 -11.56 15.86
CA GLU A 79 12.42 -12.58 14.93
C GLU A 79 12.44 -12.10 13.47
N ASN A 80 11.43 -11.36 13.00
CA ASN A 80 11.41 -10.78 11.65
C ASN A 80 12.43 -9.64 11.50
N VAL A 81 12.65 -8.85 12.56
CA VAL A 81 13.69 -7.80 12.59
C VAL A 81 15.07 -8.42 12.53
N GLU A 82 15.33 -9.44 13.35
CA GLU A 82 16.59 -10.18 13.39
C GLU A 82 16.86 -10.90 12.07
N ALA A 83 15.87 -11.59 11.50
CA ALA A 83 15.99 -12.24 10.19
C ALA A 83 16.28 -11.23 9.07
N GLY A 84 15.61 -10.06 9.09
CA GLY A 84 15.87 -8.98 8.14
C GLY A 84 17.29 -8.42 8.26
N LEU A 85 17.76 -8.17 9.48
CA LEU A 85 19.13 -7.70 9.73
C LEU A 85 20.17 -8.74 9.33
N GLN A 86 19.96 -10.02 9.66
CA GLN A 86 20.86 -11.11 9.30
C GLN A 86 20.98 -11.24 7.77
N SER A 87 19.87 -11.23 7.04
CA SER A 87 19.86 -11.24 5.57
C SER A 87 20.66 -10.08 4.97
N MET A 88 20.57 -8.88 5.58
CA MET A 88 21.34 -7.71 5.16
C MET A 88 22.83 -7.85 5.46
N ILE A 89 23.19 -8.41 6.62
CA ILE A 89 24.57 -8.69 7.02
C ILE A 89 25.18 -9.72 6.07
N ASP A 90 24.46 -10.80 5.75
CA ASP A 90 24.93 -11.85 4.85
C ASP A 90 25.21 -11.32 3.44
N LYS A 91 24.40 -10.36 2.97
CA LYS A 91 24.51 -9.81 1.62
C LYS A 91 25.52 -8.66 1.49
N TYR A 92 25.65 -7.81 2.51
CA TYR A 92 26.39 -6.54 2.42
C TYR A 92 27.49 -6.36 3.48
N GLY A 93 27.60 -7.29 4.42
CA GLY A 93 28.56 -7.26 5.51
C GLY A 93 28.11 -6.40 6.70
N MET A 94 28.55 -6.83 7.89
CA MET A 94 28.17 -6.21 9.17
C MET A 94 28.50 -4.71 9.26
N GLU A 95 29.69 -4.33 8.81
CA GLU A 95 30.18 -2.94 8.86
C GLU A 95 29.29 -1.99 8.06
N THR A 96 28.91 -2.39 6.84
CA THR A 96 28.02 -1.62 5.95
C THR A 96 26.65 -1.42 6.58
N VAL A 97 26.10 -2.48 7.18
CA VAL A 97 24.78 -2.44 7.83
C VAL A 97 24.81 -1.54 9.06
N MET A 98 25.77 -1.73 9.97
CA MET A 98 25.93 -0.90 11.17
C MET A 98 26.15 0.58 10.83
N GLY A 99 27.03 0.87 9.86
CA GLY A 99 27.28 2.25 9.43
C GLY A 99 26.07 2.92 8.80
N THR A 100 25.18 2.15 8.16
CA THR A 100 23.93 2.67 7.60
C THR A 100 22.91 2.96 8.69
N VAL A 101 22.74 2.06 9.66
CA VAL A 101 21.85 2.25 10.81
C VAL A 101 22.27 3.49 11.62
N ALA A 102 23.56 3.66 11.89
CA ALA A 102 24.08 4.84 12.60
C ALA A 102 23.74 6.16 11.90
N ARG A 103 23.92 6.25 10.57
CA ARG A 103 23.56 7.46 9.80
C ARG A 103 22.07 7.76 9.77
N MET A 104 21.22 6.73 9.90
CA MET A 104 19.78 6.92 9.96
C MET A 104 19.35 7.41 11.35
N ALA A 105 20.00 6.93 12.41
CA ALA A 105 19.74 7.36 13.79
C ALA A 105 20.06 8.84 14.00
N ASP A 106 21.09 9.39 13.34
CA ASP A 106 21.45 10.82 13.42
C ASP A 106 20.47 11.77 12.69
N LYS A 107 19.56 11.23 11.86
CA LYS A 107 18.56 12.01 11.10
C LYS A 107 17.15 11.89 11.64
N GLY A 108 16.96 11.12 12.72
CA GLY A 108 15.68 10.94 13.41
C GLY A 108 15.44 11.97 14.50
#